data_AF-A0A0C9WGX8-F1
#
_entry.id   AF-A0A0C9WGX8-F1
#
_cell.length_a   1.000
_cell.length_b   1.000
_cell.length_c   1.000
_cell.angle_alpha   90.00
_cell.angle_beta   90.00
_cell.angle_gamma   90.00
#
_symmetry.space_group_name_H-M   'P 1'
#
loop_
_entity.id
_entity.type
_entity.pdbx_description
1 polymer ?
#
loop_
_entity_poly.entity_id
_entity_poly.type
_entity_poly.pdbx_seq_one_letter_code
_entity_poly.pdbx_strand_id
1 'polypeptide(L)'
;QLHKIAFSIKNSTTIILPQWYVTLAELNLKAHMMPRDISMCWNLTFDMVDFTIDYQPAIDAITANHDMKDAEEWTIAKELCDTLKHGTLFFSCNTPNISTVIPVMDHIDQHLATFAENPCYSTAIHTALAIGKRTLNHYYNKTDHSKVYRIAMGKLDYIFKYFLSFLKLLLVLHPCHKLQYFKTAGWEEEWVDAAEQIVHNEFDQMY
;
A
#
# COMPACT_ATOMS: atom_id res chain seq x y z
N GLN A 1 -10.54 -3.56 -18.60
CA GLN A 1 -11.92 -3.31 -19.09
C GLN A 1 -12.98 -3.32 -17.96
N LEU A 2 -12.67 -3.81 -16.75
CA LEU A 2 -13.58 -3.90 -15.59
C LEU A 2 -14.33 -2.61 -15.23
N HIS A 3 -13.68 -1.44 -15.28
CA HIS A 3 -14.35 -0.15 -15.02
C HIS A 3 -15.53 0.11 -15.96
N LYS A 4 -15.40 -0.29 -17.23
CA LYS A 4 -16.48 -0.12 -18.23
C LYS A 4 -17.64 -1.06 -17.90
N ILE A 5 -17.35 -2.29 -17.46
CA ILE A 5 -18.37 -3.27 -17.08
C ILE A 5 -19.14 -2.77 -15.85
N ALA A 6 -18.44 -2.37 -14.78
CA ALA A 6 -19.08 -1.81 -13.58
C ALA A 6 -19.96 -0.59 -13.90
N PHE A 7 -19.45 0.30 -14.77
CA PHE A 7 -20.19 1.48 -15.22
C PHE A 7 -21.45 1.09 -16.01
N SER A 8 -21.34 0.16 -16.96
CA SER A 8 -22.47 -0.32 -17.77
C SER A 8 -23.54 -1.00 -16.92
N ILE A 9 -23.16 -1.88 -16.00
CA ILE A 9 -24.09 -2.56 -15.08
C ILE A 9 -24.84 -1.52 -14.24
N LYS A 10 -24.13 -0.56 -13.65
CA LYS A 10 -24.73 0.44 -12.76
C LYS A 10 -25.68 1.40 -13.49
N ASN A 11 -25.35 1.79 -14.72
CA ASN A 11 -26.10 2.80 -15.47
C ASN A 11 -27.20 2.22 -16.37
N SER A 12 -27.21 0.90 -16.62
CA SER A 12 -28.27 0.21 -17.36
C SER A 12 -29.22 -0.48 -16.38
N THR A 13 -30.02 0.33 -15.68
CA THR A 13 -30.96 -0.13 -14.65
C THR A 13 -32.06 -1.04 -15.17
N THR A 14 -32.34 -1.00 -16.47
CA THR A 14 -33.46 -1.71 -17.12
C THR A 14 -33.06 -2.97 -17.88
N ILE A 15 -31.80 -3.12 -18.29
CA ILE A 15 -31.37 -4.24 -19.16
C ILE A 15 -30.25 -5.03 -18.48
N ILE A 16 -29.09 -4.39 -18.27
CA ILE A 16 -27.90 -5.12 -17.80
C ILE A 16 -27.98 -5.38 -16.29
N LEU A 17 -28.51 -4.46 -15.49
CA LEU A 17 -28.62 -4.65 -14.04
C LEU A 17 -29.59 -5.79 -13.66
N PRO A 18 -30.79 -5.91 -14.26
CA PRO A 18 -31.64 -7.07 -14.02
C PRO A 18 -30.98 -8.38 -14.48
N GLN A 19 -30.34 -8.36 -15.65
CA GLN A 19 -29.61 -9.53 -16.17
C GLN A 19 -28.49 -9.97 -15.22
N TRP A 20 -27.76 -9.02 -14.63
CA TRP A 20 -26.74 -9.28 -13.60
C TRP A 20 -27.32 -10.09 -12.43
N TYR A 21 -28.43 -9.65 -11.85
CA TYR A 21 -29.02 -10.37 -10.72
C TYR A 21 -29.60 -11.74 -11.11
N VAL A 22 -30.14 -11.88 -12.32
CA VAL A 22 -30.59 -13.19 -12.84
C VAL A 22 -29.40 -14.16 -12.94
N THR A 23 -28.30 -13.73 -13.54
CA THR A 23 -27.08 -14.55 -13.64
C THR A 23 -26.50 -14.92 -12.28
N LEU A 24 -26.51 -13.99 -11.30
CA LEU A 24 -26.09 -14.31 -9.94
C LEU A 24 -26.97 -15.36 -9.29
N ALA A 25 -28.29 -15.30 -9.50
CA ALA A 25 -29.22 -16.30 -8.99
C ALA A 25 -29.02 -17.67 -9.65
N GLU A 26 -28.78 -17.72 -10.96
CA GLU A 26 -28.48 -18.95 -11.71
C GLU A 26 -27.18 -19.62 -11.24
N LEU A 27 -26.16 -18.82 -10.91
CA LEU A 27 -24.87 -19.29 -10.40
C LEU A 27 -24.86 -19.53 -8.88
N ASN A 28 -26.00 -19.34 -8.20
CA ASN A 28 -26.14 -19.44 -6.75
C ASN A 28 -25.13 -18.56 -5.98
N LEU A 29 -24.79 -17.39 -6.53
CA LEU A 29 -23.92 -16.39 -5.91
C LEU A 29 -24.76 -15.40 -5.10
N LYS A 30 -24.15 -14.81 -4.07
CA LYS A 30 -24.81 -13.78 -3.25
C LYS A 30 -25.15 -12.59 -4.13
N ALA A 31 -26.40 -12.12 -4.05
CA ALA A 31 -26.83 -10.90 -4.72
C ALA A 31 -26.04 -9.70 -4.19
N HIS A 32 -25.01 -9.30 -4.92
CA HIS A 32 -24.14 -8.18 -4.58
C HIS A 32 -23.89 -7.34 -5.84
N MET A 33 -23.93 -6.02 -5.67
CA MET A 33 -23.65 -5.07 -6.74
C MET A 33 -22.14 -4.95 -6.88
N MET A 34 -21.65 -5.02 -8.13
CA MET A 34 -20.24 -4.80 -8.41
C MET A 34 -19.76 -3.44 -7.87
N PRO A 35 -18.69 -3.40 -7.04
CA PRO A 35 -18.07 -2.17 -6.61
C PRO A 35 -17.61 -1.34 -7.81
N ARG A 36 -17.64 -0.02 -7.69
CA ARG A 36 -17.15 0.89 -8.72
C ARG A 36 -15.97 1.65 -8.17
N ASP A 37 -14.87 1.68 -8.93
CA ASP A 37 -13.75 2.57 -8.66
C ASP A 37 -14.17 4.05 -8.69
N ILE A 38 -13.75 4.80 -7.68
CA ILE A 38 -13.95 6.24 -7.53
C ILE A 38 -12.60 6.83 -7.18
N SER A 39 -12.14 7.79 -7.99
CA SER A 39 -10.83 8.42 -7.85
C SER A 39 -10.51 9.00 -6.45
N MET A 40 -11.52 9.29 -5.63
CA MET A 40 -11.35 9.86 -4.28
C MET A 40 -11.23 8.78 -3.19
N CYS A 41 -11.46 7.51 -3.51
CA CYS A 41 -11.42 6.40 -2.58
C CYS A 41 -10.35 5.40 -3.03
N TRP A 42 -9.18 5.54 -2.42
CA TRP A 42 -7.94 4.79 -2.66
C TRP A 42 -7.99 3.26 -2.65
N ASN A 43 -8.99 2.63 -2.00
CA ASN A 43 -9.12 1.18 -1.90
C ASN A 43 -10.10 0.56 -2.92
N LEU A 44 -10.88 1.37 -3.64
CA LEU A 44 -11.95 0.85 -4.48
C LEU A 44 -11.45 0.07 -5.70
N THR A 45 -10.26 0.38 -6.23
CA THR A 45 -9.64 -0.44 -7.28
C THR A 45 -9.34 -1.84 -6.78
N PHE A 46 -8.80 -1.97 -5.56
CA PHE A 46 -8.55 -3.26 -4.93
C PHE A 46 -9.88 -3.99 -4.67
N ASP A 47 -10.84 -3.34 -4.03
CA ASP A 47 -12.14 -3.93 -3.71
C ASP A 47 -12.88 -4.40 -4.97
N MET A 48 -12.75 -3.66 -6.07
CA MET A 48 -13.35 -4.03 -7.35
C MET A 48 -12.63 -5.24 -7.97
N VAL A 49 -11.30 -5.29 -7.94
CA VAL A 49 -10.55 -6.44 -8.49
C VAL A 49 -10.81 -7.71 -7.66
N ASP A 50 -10.78 -7.60 -6.33
CA ASP A 50 -11.11 -8.69 -5.39
C ASP A 50 -12.52 -9.25 -5.66
N PHE A 51 -13.51 -8.36 -5.78
CA PHE A 51 -14.86 -8.75 -6.18
C PHE A 51 -14.90 -9.43 -7.55
N THR A 52 -14.15 -8.94 -8.54
CA THR A 52 -14.21 -9.53 -9.90
C THR A 52 -13.59 -10.91 -9.98
N ILE A 53 -12.63 -11.22 -9.11
CA ILE A 53 -12.04 -12.56 -9.01
C ILE A 53 -13.08 -13.52 -8.42
N ASP A 54 -13.80 -13.12 -7.37
CA ASP A 54 -14.85 -13.93 -6.74
C ASP A 54 -16.06 -14.16 -7.66
N TYR A 55 -16.42 -13.16 -8.46
CA TYR A 55 -17.60 -13.17 -9.34
C TYR A 55 -17.23 -13.41 -10.82
N GLN A 56 -16.05 -13.97 -11.09
CA GLN A 56 -15.54 -14.23 -12.43
C GLN A 56 -16.57 -14.97 -13.32
N PRO A 57 -17.22 -16.07 -12.88
CA PRO A 57 -18.18 -16.78 -13.74
C PRO A 57 -19.40 -15.95 -14.15
N ALA A 58 -19.85 -15.04 -13.27
CA ALA A 58 -20.97 -14.14 -13.56
C ALA A 58 -20.58 -13.05 -14.56
N ILE A 59 -19.36 -12.52 -14.42
CA ILE A 59 -18.79 -11.53 -15.33
C ILE A 59 -18.61 -12.16 -16.71
N ASP A 60 -18.06 -13.38 -16.79
CA ASP A 60 -17.86 -14.09 -18.05
C ASP A 60 -19.19 -14.38 -18.76
N ALA A 61 -20.24 -14.73 -18.02
CA ALA A 61 -21.57 -14.98 -18.58
C ALA A 61 -22.21 -13.72 -19.19
N ILE A 62 -22.05 -12.55 -18.56
CA ILE A 62 -22.62 -11.28 -19.03
C ILE A 62 -21.74 -10.65 -20.12
N THR A 63 -20.44 -10.92 -20.08
CA THR A 63 -19.44 -10.42 -21.03
C THR A 63 -19.22 -11.42 -22.17
N ALA A 64 -20.05 -12.47 -22.31
CA ALA A 64 -19.89 -13.54 -23.29
C ALA A 64 -19.76 -13.07 -24.77
N ASN A 65 -20.15 -11.83 -25.08
CA ASN A 65 -20.04 -11.17 -26.39
C ASN A 65 -18.86 -10.18 -26.53
N HIS A 66 -18.02 -9.94 -25.51
CA HIS A 66 -16.94 -8.94 -25.54
C HIS A 66 -15.60 -9.50 -25.00
N ASP A 67 -14.50 -8.96 -25.54
CA ASP A 67 -13.09 -9.39 -25.51
C ASP A 67 -12.36 -9.71 -24.18
N MET A 68 -13.01 -9.76 -22.99
CA MET A 68 -12.34 -10.08 -21.71
C MET A 68 -12.13 -11.60 -21.49
N LYS A 69 -11.84 -12.36 -22.55
CA LYS A 69 -11.75 -13.83 -22.51
C LYS A 69 -10.32 -14.36 -22.36
N ASP A 70 -9.32 -13.49 -22.37
CA ASP A 70 -7.95 -13.95 -22.31
C ASP A 70 -7.61 -14.40 -20.89
N ALA A 71 -7.31 -15.69 -20.74
CA ALA A 71 -6.89 -16.30 -19.47
C ALA A 71 -5.66 -15.59 -18.86
N GLU A 72 -4.86 -14.94 -19.70
CA GLU A 72 -3.73 -14.12 -19.31
C GLU A 72 -4.16 -12.85 -18.53
N GLU A 73 -5.23 -12.15 -18.97
CA GLU A 73 -5.74 -10.95 -18.26
C GLU A 73 -6.22 -11.30 -16.85
N TRP A 74 -6.89 -12.44 -16.68
CA TRP A 74 -7.34 -12.92 -15.37
C TRP A 74 -6.17 -13.34 -14.47
N THR A 75 -5.09 -13.85 -15.05
CA THR A 75 -3.87 -14.19 -14.31
C THR A 75 -3.21 -12.92 -13.80
N ILE A 76 -3.05 -11.91 -14.66
CA ILE A 76 -2.50 -10.59 -14.29
C ILE A 76 -3.38 -9.92 -13.22
N ALA A 77 -4.70 -10.01 -13.31
CA ALA A 77 -5.62 -9.43 -12.33
C ALA A 77 -5.45 -10.07 -10.93
N LYS A 78 -5.25 -11.39 -10.87
CA LYS A 78 -4.98 -12.12 -9.63
C LYS A 78 -3.63 -11.72 -9.03
N GLU A 79 -2.58 -11.70 -9.84
CA GLU A 79 -1.25 -11.23 -9.43
C GLU A 79 -1.31 -9.80 -8.89
N LEU A 80 -2.04 -8.91 -9.57
CA LEU A 80 -2.25 -7.53 -9.13
C LEU A 80 -3.01 -7.46 -7.80
N CYS A 81 -4.05 -8.27 -7.62
CA CYS A 81 -4.82 -8.31 -6.38
C CYS A 81 -3.94 -8.69 -5.18
N ASP A 82 -3.13 -9.74 -5.34
CA ASP A 82 -2.23 -10.22 -4.29
C ASP A 82 -1.19 -9.15 -3.89
N THR A 83 -0.64 -8.43 -4.86
CA THR A 83 0.32 -7.34 -4.59
C THR A 83 -0.33 -6.16 -3.85
N LEU A 84 -1.58 -5.81 -4.17
CA LEU A 84 -2.28 -4.67 -3.58
C LEU A 84 -2.91 -4.95 -2.21
N LYS A 85 -3.21 -6.22 -1.90
CA LYS A 85 -3.92 -6.64 -0.69
C LYS A 85 -3.28 -6.16 0.60
N HIS A 86 -1.97 -6.38 0.74
CA HIS A 86 -1.25 -6.05 1.98
C HIS A 86 -1.16 -4.54 2.23
N GLY A 87 -0.86 -3.76 1.19
CA GLY A 87 -0.81 -2.31 1.29
C GLY A 87 -2.18 -1.71 1.63
N THR A 88 -3.24 -2.19 0.98
CA THR A 88 -4.61 -1.66 1.14
C THR A 88 -5.20 -1.97 2.51
N LEU A 89 -4.99 -3.20 3.02
CA LEU A 89 -5.50 -3.60 4.33
C LEU A 89 -4.84 -2.83 5.47
N PHE A 90 -3.52 -2.62 5.42
CA PHE A 90 -2.79 -1.85 6.43
C PHE A 90 -3.39 -0.45 6.60
N PHE A 91 -3.66 0.17 5.47
CA PHE A 91 -4.07 1.55 5.37
C PHE A 91 -5.56 1.77 5.65
N SER A 92 -6.35 0.70 5.57
CA SER A 92 -7.77 0.70 5.96
C SER A 92 -7.96 0.72 7.49
N CYS A 93 -6.88 0.72 8.29
CA CYS A 93 -6.96 0.85 9.75
C CYS A 93 -7.38 2.27 10.18
N ASN A 94 -8.25 2.35 11.19
CA ASN A 94 -8.99 3.55 11.60
C ASN A 94 -8.17 4.74 12.15
N THR A 95 -6.84 4.63 12.30
CA THR A 95 -6.04 5.70 12.90
C THR A 95 -4.65 5.83 12.26
N PRO A 96 -4.54 6.37 11.04
CA PRO A 96 -3.25 6.79 10.51
C PRO A 96 -2.76 8.02 11.29
N ASN A 97 -1.68 7.86 12.06
CA ASN A 97 -1.00 8.99 12.69
C ASN A 97 0.13 9.47 11.77
N ILE A 98 0.49 10.75 11.85
CA ILE A 98 1.51 11.30 10.95
C ILE A 98 2.89 10.63 11.08
N SER A 99 3.21 10.08 12.25
CA SER A 99 4.43 9.29 12.51
C SER A 99 4.42 7.88 11.89
N THR A 100 3.25 7.35 11.51
CA THR A 100 3.12 6.02 10.87
C THR A 100 3.37 6.10 9.37
N VAL A 101 3.35 7.28 8.76
CA VAL A 101 3.45 7.39 7.29
C VAL A 101 4.77 6.83 6.76
N ILE A 102 5.91 7.10 7.42
CA ILE A 102 7.21 6.55 6.97
C ILE A 102 7.32 5.04 7.20
N PRO A 103 7.05 4.49 8.41
CA PRO A 103 7.02 3.04 8.61
C PRO A 103 6.14 2.29 7.61
N VAL A 104 5.04 2.91 7.19
CA VAL A 104 4.14 2.31 6.20
C VAL A 104 4.70 2.38 4.80
N MET A 105 5.31 3.49 4.42
CA MET A 105 6.05 3.57 3.16
C MET A 105 7.19 2.57 3.11
N ASP A 106 7.91 2.35 4.22
CA ASP A 106 9.01 1.36 4.31
C ASP A 106 8.47 -0.06 4.12
N HIS A 107 7.36 -0.37 4.80
CA HIS A 107 6.68 -1.65 4.65
C HIS A 107 6.22 -1.89 3.20
N ILE A 108 5.69 -0.86 2.53
CA ILE A 108 5.29 -0.96 1.11
C ILE A 108 6.52 -1.15 0.22
N ASP A 109 7.61 -0.42 0.44
CA ASP A 109 8.83 -0.59 -0.35
C ASP A 109 9.41 -2.00 -0.22
N GLN A 110 9.45 -2.53 1.00
CA GLN A 110 9.88 -3.90 1.28
C GLN A 110 8.98 -4.93 0.60
N HIS A 111 7.66 -4.73 0.63
CA HIS A 111 6.73 -5.60 -0.09
C HIS A 111 6.94 -5.53 -1.61
N LEU A 112 7.03 -4.32 -2.18
CA LEU A 112 7.29 -4.14 -3.62
C LEU A 112 8.63 -4.73 -4.03
N ALA A 113 9.67 -4.67 -3.17
CA ALA A 113 10.96 -5.31 -3.39
C ALA A 113 10.81 -6.84 -3.42
N THR A 114 10.12 -7.40 -2.43
CA THR A 114 9.87 -8.85 -2.32
C THR A 114 9.12 -9.38 -3.54
N PHE A 115 8.08 -8.67 -3.99
CA PHE A 115 7.34 -9.04 -5.20
C PHE A 115 8.17 -8.86 -6.48
N ALA A 116 9.06 -7.86 -6.54
CA ALA A 116 9.92 -7.65 -7.70
C ALA A 116 11.01 -8.72 -7.87
N GLU A 117 11.42 -9.36 -6.77
CA GLU A 117 12.39 -10.46 -6.78
C GLU A 117 11.77 -11.82 -7.13
N ASN A 118 10.45 -11.95 -7.04
CA ASN A 118 9.77 -13.21 -7.31
C ASN A 118 9.62 -13.43 -8.84
N PRO A 119 10.28 -14.45 -9.43
CA PRO A 119 10.25 -14.70 -10.87
C PRO A 119 8.94 -15.31 -11.36
N CYS A 120 8.00 -15.65 -10.47
CA CYS A 120 6.72 -16.23 -10.84
C CYS A 120 5.73 -15.22 -11.42
N TYR A 121 5.97 -13.91 -11.27
CA TYR A 121 5.06 -12.87 -11.76
C TYR A 121 5.31 -12.55 -13.24
N SER A 122 4.25 -12.11 -13.91
CA SER A 122 4.34 -11.67 -15.30
C SER A 122 5.23 -10.42 -15.47
N THR A 123 5.79 -10.25 -16.68
CA THR A 123 6.54 -9.04 -17.05
C THR A 123 5.72 -7.78 -16.85
N ALA A 124 4.40 -7.85 -17.10
CA ALA A 124 3.48 -6.75 -16.86
C ALA A 124 3.49 -6.31 -15.39
N ILE A 125 3.42 -7.26 -14.45
CA ILE A 125 3.49 -6.96 -13.02
C ILE A 125 4.87 -6.43 -12.62
N HIS A 126 5.98 -6.97 -13.11
CA HIS A 126 7.30 -6.40 -12.83
C HIS A 126 7.43 -4.93 -13.29
N THR A 127 6.90 -4.59 -14.47
CA THR A 127 6.88 -3.20 -14.94
C THR A 127 5.96 -2.31 -14.07
N ALA A 128 4.81 -2.83 -13.66
CA ALA A 128 3.90 -2.13 -12.75
C ALA A 128 4.54 -1.88 -11.39
N LEU A 129 5.24 -2.86 -10.81
CA LEU A 129 5.99 -2.74 -9.56
C LEU A 129 7.09 -1.69 -9.67
N ALA A 130 7.82 -1.64 -10.80
CA ALA A 130 8.84 -0.61 -11.03
C ALA A 130 8.23 0.80 -11.08
N ILE A 131 7.06 0.96 -11.72
CA ILE A 131 6.31 2.22 -11.73
C ILE A 131 5.83 2.56 -10.31
N GLY A 132 5.34 1.57 -9.56
CA GLY A 132 4.93 1.70 -8.17
C GLY A 132 6.06 2.19 -7.28
N LYS A 133 7.25 1.59 -7.36
CA LYS A 133 8.46 2.03 -6.65
C LYS A 133 8.86 3.45 -7.00
N ARG A 134 8.85 3.82 -8.29
CA ARG A 134 9.15 5.20 -8.72
C ARG A 134 8.15 6.21 -8.14
N THR A 135 6.88 5.83 -8.08
CA THR A 135 5.81 6.64 -7.49
C THR A 135 6.01 6.76 -5.98
N LEU A 136 6.37 5.68 -5.29
CA LEU A 136 6.68 5.68 -3.87
C LEU A 136 7.87 6.59 -3.56
N ASN A 137 8.96 6.49 -4.34
CA ASN A 137 10.13 7.37 -4.23
C ASN A 137 9.78 8.84 -4.42
N HIS A 138 8.85 9.16 -5.33
CA HIS A 138 8.34 10.52 -5.49
C HIS A 138 7.62 11.03 -4.22
N TYR A 139 6.86 10.17 -3.55
CA TYR A 139 6.24 10.50 -2.28
C TYR A 139 7.25 10.60 -1.13
N TYR A 140 8.27 9.74 -1.09
CA TYR A 140 9.40 9.90 -0.16
C TYR A 140 10.06 11.27 -0.29
N ASN A 141 10.34 11.72 -1.51
CA ASN A 141 10.90 13.05 -1.76
C ASN A 141 9.97 14.17 -1.23
N LYS A 142 8.65 14.02 -1.41
CA LYS A 142 7.68 14.99 -0.87
C LYS A 142 7.62 14.99 0.66
N THR A 143 7.73 13.81 1.28
CA THR A 143 7.78 13.67 2.74
C THR A 143 9.04 14.34 3.29
N ASP A 144 10.19 14.18 2.62
CA ASP A 144 11.44 14.83 3.00
C ASP A 144 11.39 16.36 2.80
N HIS A 145 10.67 16.87 1.80
CA HIS A 145 10.49 18.32 1.62
C HIS A 145 9.44 18.95 2.56
N SER A 146 8.55 18.17 3.16
CA SER A 146 7.48 18.69 4.03
C SER A 146 7.98 18.99 5.43
N LYS A 147 7.87 20.26 5.85
CA LYS A 147 8.19 20.67 7.23
C LYS A 147 7.41 19.89 8.28
N VAL A 148 6.17 19.50 7.99
CA VAL A 148 5.31 18.80 8.96
C VAL A 148 5.78 17.36 9.17
N TYR A 149 6.09 16.65 8.08
CA TYR A 149 6.69 15.31 8.18
C TYR A 149 8.11 15.38 8.74
N ARG A 150 8.88 16.39 8.38
CA ARG A 150 10.17 16.68 9.02
C ARG A 150 10.05 17.04 10.49
N ILE A 151 8.98 17.67 10.97
CA ILE A 151 8.81 17.95 12.40
C ILE A 151 8.36 16.66 13.12
N ALA A 152 7.43 15.91 12.52
CA ALA A 152 6.95 14.63 13.04
C ALA A 152 8.03 13.52 13.03
N MET A 153 8.91 13.52 12.04
CA MET A 153 10.03 12.58 11.82
C MET A 153 11.40 13.18 12.19
N GLY A 154 11.40 14.41 12.67
CA GLY A 154 12.55 15.11 13.25
C GLY A 154 13.74 15.43 12.35
N LYS A 155 13.61 16.30 11.35
CA LYS A 155 14.68 16.67 10.41
C LYS A 155 14.48 18.07 9.77
N LEU A 156 14.87 19.15 10.47
CA LEU A 156 15.09 20.50 9.89
C LEU A 156 16.53 20.58 9.35
N ASP A 157 16.74 20.86 8.07
CA ASP A 157 18.01 20.74 7.33
C ASP A 157 19.21 21.64 7.74
N TYR A 158 19.17 22.22 8.93
CA TYR A 158 20.34 22.86 9.56
C TYR A 158 20.38 22.64 11.08
N ILE A 159 19.31 22.03 11.59
CA ILE A 159 19.05 21.58 12.96
C ILE A 159 19.14 20.04 13.00
N PHE A 160 19.26 19.40 11.85
CA PHE A 160 19.44 17.97 11.58
C PHE A 160 20.69 17.35 12.23
N LYS A 161 21.68 18.20 12.56
CA LYS A 161 22.89 17.81 13.28
C LYS A 161 22.64 17.66 14.79
N TYR A 162 21.62 18.34 15.32
CA TYR A 162 21.25 18.37 16.75
C TYR A 162 19.92 17.65 17.03
N PHE A 163 19.00 17.56 16.08
CA PHE A 163 17.67 16.98 16.30
C PHE A 163 17.63 15.45 16.11
N LEU A 164 18.57 14.89 15.34
CA LEU A 164 18.83 13.45 15.31
C LEU A 164 19.35 12.93 16.67
N SER A 165 19.88 13.81 17.53
CA SER A 165 20.16 13.54 18.94
C SER A 165 18.85 13.41 19.72
N PHE A 166 17.95 14.38 19.55
CA PHE A 166 16.76 14.50 20.37
C PHE A 166 15.65 13.49 20.00
N LEU A 167 15.50 13.10 18.73
CA LEU A 167 14.54 12.04 18.33
C LEU A 167 15.07 10.62 18.63
N LYS A 168 16.39 10.43 18.71
CA LYS A 168 16.99 9.20 19.24
C LYS A 168 16.66 9.02 20.73
N LEU A 169 16.54 10.11 21.48
CA LEU A 169 16.14 10.08 22.89
C LEU A 169 14.68 9.61 23.08
N LEU A 170 13.76 10.01 22.20
CA LEU A 170 12.34 9.68 22.35
C LEU A 170 12.01 8.20 22.04
N LEU A 171 12.78 7.56 21.16
CA LEU A 171 12.66 6.12 20.90
C LEU A 171 13.41 5.27 21.95
N VAL A 172 14.49 5.80 22.53
CA VAL A 172 15.22 5.20 23.66
C VAL A 172 14.40 5.21 24.96
N LEU A 173 13.38 6.07 25.06
CA LEU A 173 12.49 6.19 26.21
C LEU A 173 11.19 5.36 26.11
N HIS A 174 10.92 4.67 24.98
CA HIS A 174 9.77 3.76 24.92
C HIS A 174 10.07 2.49 25.73
N PRO A 175 9.31 2.16 26.80
CA PRO A 175 9.68 1.13 27.78
C PRO A 175 9.93 -0.28 27.21
N CYS A 176 9.49 -0.55 25.99
CA CYS A 176 9.49 -1.88 25.37
C CYS A 176 10.60 -2.13 24.34
N HIS A 177 11.29 -1.11 23.81
CA HIS A 177 12.29 -1.32 22.75
C HIS A 177 13.63 -0.67 23.11
N LYS A 178 14.55 -1.52 23.55
CA LYS A 178 15.96 -1.19 23.79
C LYS A 178 16.78 -1.28 22.49
N LEU A 179 18.00 -0.75 22.55
CA LEU A 179 19.09 -0.75 21.54
C LEU A 179 19.23 -2.04 20.70
N GLN A 180 18.74 -3.17 21.21
CA GLN A 180 18.57 -4.44 20.51
C GLN A 180 17.88 -4.34 19.14
N TYR A 181 16.89 -3.45 18.97
CA TYR A 181 16.19 -3.27 17.69
C TYR A 181 17.15 -2.87 16.57
N PHE A 182 18.03 -1.90 16.84
CA PHE A 182 18.96 -1.39 15.83
C PHE A 182 20.03 -2.42 15.44
N LYS A 183 20.48 -3.23 16.40
CA LYS A 183 21.37 -4.37 16.12
C LYS A 183 20.65 -5.47 15.30
N THR A 184 19.35 -5.67 15.54
CA THR A 184 18.53 -6.68 14.83
C THR A 184 18.14 -6.22 13.43
N ALA A 185 17.99 -4.91 13.22
CA ALA A 185 17.70 -4.29 11.92
C ALA A 185 18.95 -4.16 11.01
N GLY A 186 20.11 -4.65 11.44
CA GLY A 186 21.34 -4.68 10.62
C GLY A 186 22.01 -3.32 10.44
N TRP A 187 21.80 -2.38 11.37
CA TRP A 187 22.47 -1.08 11.33
C TRP A 187 23.93 -1.23 11.72
N GLU A 188 24.80 -0.50 11.03
CA GLU A 188 26.25 -0.55 11.20
C GLU A 188 26.67 0.03 12.56
N GLU A 189 27.59 -0.65 13.26
CA GLU A 189 27.84 -0.48 14.70
C GLU A 189 28.39 0.91 15.06
N GLU A 190 29.15 1.52 14.16
CA GLU A 190 29.62 2.90 14.29
C GLU A 190 28.47 3.92 14.41
N TRP A 191 27.32 3.63 13.78
CA TRP A 191 26.12 4.48 13.84
C TRP A 191 25.31 4.28 15.13
N VAL A 192 25.52 3.14 15.79
CA VAL A 192 24.94 2.79 17.09
C VAL A 192 25.75 3.44 18.21
N ASP A 193 27.08 3.37 18.17
CA ASP A 193 27.95 3.99 19.17
C ASP A 193 27.87 5.52 19.10
N ALA A 194 27.84 6.08 17.88
CA ALA A 194 27.60 7.50 17.68
C ALA A 194 26.20 7.93 18.16
N ALA A 195 25.21 7.02 18.20
CA ALA A 195 23.89 7.30 18.79
C ALA A 195 23.96 7.54 20.30
N GLU A 196 24.69 6.66 21.00
CA GLU A 196 24.74 6.59 22.45
C GLU A 196 25.49 7.79 23.04
N GLN A 197 26.61 8.15 22.42
CA GLN A 197 27.44 9.27 22.85
C GLN A 197 26.74 10.63 22.69
N ILE A 198 25.91 10.75 21.66
CA ILE A 198 25.13 11.95 21.36
C ILE A 198 23.99 12.13 22.38
N VAL A 199 23.37 11.03 22.84
CA VAL A 199 22.34 11.03 23.89
C VAL A 199 22.89 11.43 25.26
N HIS A 200 24.06 10.91 25.65
CA HIS A 200 24.70 11.27 26.93
C HIS A 200 25.05 12.76 27.02
N ASN A 201 25.61 13.32 25.94
CA ASN A 201 26.06 14.72 25.94
C ASN A 201 24.90 15.73 25.99
N GLU A 202 23.72 15.40 25.46
CA GLU A 202 22.55 16.27 25.56
C GLU A 202 21.84 16.18 26.92
N PHE A 203 21.93 15.03 27.61
CA PHE A 203 21.43 14.90 28.98
C PHE A 203 22.23 15.77 29.96
N ASP A 204 23.56 15.76 29.87
CA ASP A 204 24.47 16.56 30.70
C ASP A 204 24.42 18.08 30.39
N GLN A 205 23.84 18.47 29.25
CA GLN A 205 23.67 19.88 28.88
C GLN A 205 22.33 20.47 29.34
N MET A 206 21.28 19.66 29.44
CA MET A 206 19.94 20.13 29.82
C MET A 206 19.63 19.97 31.31
N TYR A 207 20.42 19.19 32.05
CA TYR A 207 20.31 18.97 33.50
C TYR A 207 21.67 19.11 34.18
#